data_AF-A0A4Q3D4M2-F1
#
_entry.id   AF-A0A4Q3D4M2-F1
#
_cell.length_a   1.000
_cell.length_b   1.000
_cell.length_c   1.000
_cell.angle_alpha   90.00
_cell.angle_beta   90.00
_cell.angle_gamma   90.00
#
_symmetry.space_group_name_H-M   'P 1'
#
loop_
_entity.id
_entity.type
_entity.pdbx_description
1 polymer ?
#
loop_
_entity_poly.entity_id
_entity_poly.type
_entity_poly.pdbx_seq_one_letter_code
_entity_poly.pdbx_strand_id
1 'polypeptide(L)'
;MRLTASTAIDSHIRRHKKLGMDTMRLTRRTLLATVYGTGLAACAPMPMPSGKGHSAGDLDATATVSMIRNGEMSAVEATEAAIKRSEAANPQIGFMVNDTYALARARAKTPLTGPFAGVPYLIKDLNGVTGAITRQGSRATAGLPPATTQDVYISATFATGIVCIGKSAAPEGGYLPTTEPLGFPPTR
;
A
#
# COMPACT_ATOMS: atom_id res chain seq x y z
N MET A 1 -39.99 -55.29 -71.62
CA MET A 1 -38.54 -55.47 -71.44
C MET A 1 -37.91 -54.09 -71.22
N ARG A 2 -37.72 -53.67 -69.96
CA ARG A 2 -36.98 -52.49 -69.46
C ARG A 2 -36.80 -52.65 -67.93
N LEU A 3 -35.53 -52.74 -67.48
CA LEU A 3 -34.84 -52.02 -66.37
C LEU A 3 -35.70 -51.54 -65.16
N THR A 4 -35.29 -51.52 -63.87
CA THR A 4 -33.96 -51.36 -63.25
C THR A 4 -34.03 -51.53 -61.72
N ALA A 5 -33.00 -52.17 -61.16
CA ALA A 5 -32.19 -51.73 -60.01
C ALA A 5 -32.78 -50.70 -59.01
N SER A 6 -33.36 -51.13 -57.88
CA SER A 6 -33.60 -50.20 -56.74
C SER A 6 -33.75 -50.85 -55.34
N THR A 7 -33.40 -52.13 -55.16
CA THR A 7 -33.76 -52.83 -53.90
C THR A 7 -32.57 -53.33 -53.07
N ALA A 8 -31.33 -53.22 -53.56
CA ALA A 8 -30.15 -53.76 -52.87
C ALA A 8 -29.33 -52.70 -52.09
N ILE A 9 -29.39 -51.41 -52.46
CA ILE A 9 -28.61 -50.33 -51.82
C ILE A 9 -29.22 -49.91 -50.47
N ASP A 10 -30.51 -50.15 -50.27
CA ASP A 10 -31.26 -49.70 -49.09
C ASP A 10 -31.03 -50.58 -47.83
N SER A 11 -30.20 -51.63 -47.95
CA SER A 11 -29.81 -52.50 -46.82
C SER A 11 -28.47 -52.11 -46.17
N HIS A 12 -27.64 -51.33 -46.87
CA HIS A 12 -26.33 -50.91 -46.36
C HIS A 12 -26.41 -49.61 -45.54
N ILE A 13 -27.38 -48.74 -45.84
CA ILE A 13 -27.57 -47.46 -45.14
C ILE A 13 -28.29 -47.64 -43.79
N ARG A 14 -29.02 -48.74 -43.59
CA ARG A 14 -29.78 -49.01 -42.35
C ARG A 14 -28.96 -49.57 -41.18
N ARG A 15 -27.65 -49.85 -41.34
CA ARG A 15 -26.79 -50.32 -40.22
C ARG A 15 -26.02 -49.22 -39.47
N HIS A 16 -25.96 -47.99 -39.98
CA HIS A 16 -25.26 -46.90 -39.28
C HIS A 16 -26.16 -46.09 -38.31
N LYS A 17 -27.44 -46.43 -38.18
CA LYS A 17 -28.39 -45.71 -37.32
C LYS A 17 -28.52 -46.27 -35.89
N LYS A 18 -27.47 -46.95 -35.40
CA LYS A 18 -27.47 -47.56 -34.06
C LYS A 18 -26.09 -47.50 -33.38
N LEU A 19 -25.49 -46.32 -33.34
CA LEU A 19 -24.56 -45.94 -32.28
C LEU A 19 -24.94 -44.52 -31.85
N GLY A 20 -25.52 -44.42 -30.65
CA GLY A 20 -25.74 -43.15 -29.97
C GLY A 20 -24.38 -42.54 -29.67
N MET A 21 -24.02 -41.52 -30.44
CA MET A 21 -22.95 -40.60 -30.10
C MET A 21 -23.59 -39.21 -30.10
N ASP A 22 -24.08 -38.82 -28.93
CA ASP A 22 -24.48 -37.44 -28.65
C ASP A 22 -23.27 -36.55 -28.90
N THR A 23 -23.29 -35.86 -30.02
CA THR A 23 -22.29 -34.86 -30.37
C THR A 23 -22.46 -33.70 -29.41
N MET A 24 -21.61 -33.66 -28.38
CA MET A 24 -21.53 -32.55 -27.44
C MET A 24 -21.20 -31.28 -28.23
N ARG A 25 -22.22 -30.46 -28.52
CA ARG A 25 -22.04 -29.14 -29.13
C ARG A 25 -21.28 -28.25 -28.15
N LEU A 26 -19.97 -28.07 -28.37
CA LEU A 26 -19.20 -27.04 -27.69
C LEU A 26 -19.75 -25.68 -28.10
N THR A 27 -20.49 -25.05 -27.20
CA THR A 27 -20.91 -23.65 -27.36
C THR A 27 -19.94 -22.74 -26.59
N ARG A 28 -19.81 -21.48 -27.02
CA ARG A 28 -18.98 -20.47 -26.31
C ARG A 28 -19.33 -20.36 -24.82
N ARG A 29 -20.59 -20.66 -24.46
CA ARG A 29 -21.07 -20.73 -23.08
C ARG A 29 -20.46 -21.90 -22.29
N THR A 30 -20.32 -23.06 -22.90
CA THR A 30 -19.71 -24.24 -22.26
C THR A 30 -18.20 -24.06 -22.06
N LEU A 31 -17.52 -23.39 -23.00
CA LEU A 31 -16.09 -23.07 -22.87
C LEU A 31 -15.83 -22.05 -21.74
N LEU A 32 -16.67 -21.01 -21.62
CA LEU A 32 -16.55 -20.03 -20.55
C LEU A 32 -16.82 -20.64 -19.16
N ALA A 33 -17.78 -21.56 -19.04
CA ALA A 33 -18.08 -22.21 -17.76
C ALA A 33 -16.90 -23.07 -17.23
N THR A 34 -16.13 -23.72 -18.11
CA THR A 34 -14.99 -24.56 -17.72
C THR A 34 -13.77 -23.74 -17.26
N VAL A 35 -13.57 -22.54 -17.81
CA VAL A 35 -12.46 -21.65 -17.41
C VAL A 35 -12.68 -21.09 -15.99
N TYR A 36 -13.92 -20.87 -15.57
CA TYR A 36 -14.21 -20.44 -14.19
C TYR A 36 -14.09 -21.57 -13.16
N GLY A 37 -14.30 -22.84 -13.55
CA GLY A 37 -14.34 -23.96 -12.63
C GLY A 37 -12.98 -24.49 -12.16
N THR A 38 -11.88 -24.10 -12.81
CA THR A 38 -10.53 -24.63 -12.50
C THR A 38 -9.50 -23.57 -12.14
N GLY A 39 -9.85 -22.28 -12.21
CA GLY A 39 -8.94 -21.15 -11.92
C GLY A 39 -8.91 -20.65 -10.47
N LEU A 40 -9.79 -21.12 -9.60
CA LEU A 40 -9.97 -20.56 -8.23
C LEU A 40 -9.32 -21.36 -7.10
N ALA A 41 -8.69 -22.50 -7.37
CA ALA A 41 -8.10 -23.35 -6.33
C ALA A 41 -6.62 -23.04 -6.01
N ALA A 42 -6.01 -22.03 -6.63
CA ALA A 42 -4.59 -21.70 -6.44
C ALA A 42 -4.31 -20.51 -5.50
N CYS A 43 -5.35 -19.84 -5.00
CA CYS A 43 -5.20 -18.73 -4.04
C CYS A 43 -5.85 -19.08 -2.69
N ALA A 44 -5.46 -20.20 -2.10
CA ALA A 44 -5.53 -20.28 -0.65
C ALA A 44 -4.40 -19.38 -0.11
N PRO A 45 -4.66 -18.40 0.78
CA PRO A 45 -3.57 -17.72 1.47
C PRO A 45 -2.79 -18.80 2.23
N MET A 46 -1.56 -19.07 1.78
CA MET A 46 -0.64 -19.87 2.57
C MET A 46 -0.46 -19.15 3.92
N PRO A 47 -0.41 -19.89 5.04
CA PRO A 47 0.11 -19.34 6.28
C PRO A 47 1.55 -18.89 5.99
N MET A 48 1.74 -17.57 5.87
CA MET A 48 3.06 -17.02 5.66
C MET A 48 3.89 -17.36 6.89
N PRO A 49 5.10 -17.92 6.74
CA PRO A 49 5.98 -18.12 7.87
C PRO A 49 6.20 -16.76 8.51
N SER A 50 5.86 -16.63 9.80
CA SER A 50 6.15 -15.41 10.56
C SER A 50 7.66 -15.23 10.53
N GLY A 51 8.14 -14.33 9.66
CA GLY A 51 9.54 -13.99 9.55
C GLY A 51 10.06 -13.66 10.95
N LYS A 52 11.21 -14.25 11.29
CA LYS A 52 11.89 -14.03 12.59
C LYS A 52 11.81 -12.55 12.98
N GLY A 53 11.32 -12.31 14.19
CA GLY A 53 10.86 -11.01 14.68
C GLY A 53 11.96 -9.95 14.74
N HIS A 54 12.11 -9.19 13.67
CA HIS A 54 12.63 -7.83 13.77
C HIS A 54 11.49 -6.97 14.29
N SER A 55 11.75 -6.21 15.36
CA SER A 55 10.78 -5.19 15.73
C SER A 55 10.71 -4.20 14.56
N ALA A 56 9.56 -3.59 14.31
CA ALA A 56 9.46 -2.55 13.27
C ALA A 56 10.41 -1.35 13.51
N GLY A 57 11.13 -1.31 14.64
CA GLY A 57 12.19 -0.33 14.93
C GLY A 57 13.56 -0.70 14.39
N ASP A 58 13.81 -1.98 14.08
CA ASP A 58 15.12 -2.47 13.61
C ASP A 58 15.24 -2.43 12.08
N LEU A 59 14.15 -2.10 11.39
CA LEU A 59 14.08 -2.03 9.94
C LEU A 59 14.43 -0.64 9.45
N ASP A 60 15.31 -0.56 8.45
CA ASP A 60 15.47 0.68 7.68
C ASP A 60 14.30 0.89 6.70
N ALA A 61 14.30 2.01 5.99
CA ALA A 61 13.24 2.36 5.04
C ALA A 61 13.11 1.36 3.88
N THR A 62 14.23 0.78 3.41
CA THR A 62 14.26 -0.17 2.30
C THR A 62 13.73 -1.54 2.71
N ALA A 63 14.08 -2.01 3.91
CA ALA A 63 13.55 -3.22 4.50
C ALA A 63 12.05 -3.07 4.80
N THR A 64 11.65 -1.92 5.36
CA THR A 64 10.24 -1.61 5.65
C THR A 64 9.39 -1.65 4.37
N VAL A 65 9.80 -0.95 3.30
CA VAL A 65 9.03 -0.98 2.05
C VAL A 65 9.04 -2.37 1.40
N SER A 66 10.13 -3.15 1.53
CA SER A 66 10.17 -4.52 1.03
C SER A 66 9.13 -5.40 1.72
N MET A 67 9.08 -5.36 3.06
CA MET A 67 8.07 -6.11 3.82
C MET A 67 6.65 -5.69 3.48
N ILE A 68 6.42 -4.38 3.28
CA ILE A 68 5.11 -3.86 2.86
C ILE A 68 4.71 -4.37 1.48
N ARG A 69 5.63 -4.35 0.51
CA ARG A 69 5.37 -4.84 -0.84
C ARG A 69 5.12 -6.34 -0.90
N ASN A 70 5.79 -7.10 -0.05
CA ASN A 70 5.64 -8.55 0.05
C ASN A 70 4.40 -8.97 0.85
N GLY A 71 3.68 -8.03 1.48
CA GLY A 71 2.54 -8.33 2.33
C GLY A 71 2.91 -8.93 3.70
N GLU A 72 4.17 -8.84 4.10
CA GLU A 72 4.66 -9.31 5.40
C GLU A 72 4.34 -8.33 6.53
N MET A 73 4.08 -7.07 6.19
CA MET A 73 3.67 -6.00 7.11
C MET A 73 2.77 -5.02 6.35
N SER A 74 1.71 -4.50 6.96
CA SER A 74 0.90 -3.44 6.35
C SER A 74 1.47 -2.05 6.62
N ALA A 75 1.16 -1.07 5.77
CA ALA A 75 1.50 0.33 6.01
C ALA A 75 0.88 0.87 7.31
N VAL A 76 -0.29 0.35 7.70
CA VAL A 76 -0.94 0.69 8.97
C VAL A 76 -0.12 0.18 10.15
N GLU A 77 0.31 -1.09 10.12
CA GLU A 77 1.16 -1.66 11.18
C GLU A 77 2.50 -0.92 11.30
N ALA A 78 3.14 -0.60 10.17
CA ALA A 78 4.37 0.20 10.15
C ALA A 78 4.15 1.58 10.78
N THR A 79 3.05 2.25 10.40
CA THR A 79 2.67 3.58 10.91
C THR A 79 2.40 3.54 12.42
N GLU A 80 1.58 2.62 12.91
CA GLU A 80 1.29 2.49 14.35
C GLU A 80 2.53 2.14 15.15
N ALA A 81 3.39 1.26 14.64
CA ALA A 81 4.63 0.93 15.31
C ALA A 81 5.58 2.14 15.42
N ALA A 82 5.66 2.97 14.38
CA ALA A 82 6.45 4.20 14.41
C ALA A 82 5.85 5.27 15.34
N ILE A 83 4.52 5.40 15.37
CA ILE A 83 3.80 6.29 16.30
C ILE A 83 4.08 5.87 17.74
N LYS A 84 3.90 4.60 18.07
CA LYS A 84 4.14 4.07 19.42
C LYS A 84 5.56 4.33 19.90
N ARG A 85 6.56 4.13 19.03
CA ARG A 85 7.97 4.47 19.36
C ARG A 85 8.17 5.96 19.54
N SER A 86 7.53 6.78 18.71
CA SER A 86 7.61 8.23 18.79
C SER A 86 7.02 8.76 20.10
N GLU A 87 5.86 8.26 20.51
CA GLU A 87 5.20 8.61 21.77
C GLU A 87 6.06 8.22 22.99
N ALA A 88 6.75 7.08 22.92
CA ALA A 88 7.66 6.65 23.99
C ALA A 88 8.95 7.49 24.05
N ALA A 89 9.52 7.86 22.90
CA ALA A 89 10.79 8.57 22.82
C ALA A 89 10.67 10.09 23.00
N ASN A 90 9.61 10.71 22.46
CA ASN A 90 9.50 12.18 22.40
C ASN A 90 9.55 12.88 23.78
N PRO A 91 8.94 12.34 24.85
CA PRO A 91 9.07 12.95 26.18
C PRO A 91 10.51 12.99 26.71
N GLN A 92 11.40 12.13 26.20
CA GLN A 92 12.80 12.05 26.64
C GLN A 92 13.71 12.96 25.85
N ILE A 93 13.48 13.09 24.53
CA ILE A 93 14.40 13.78 23.62
C ILE A 93 13.82 15.02 22.94
N GLY A 94 12.51 15.29 23.03
CA GLY A 94 11.89 16.52 22.50
C GLY A 94 12.04 16.71 20.99
N PHE A 95 11.95 15.64 20.20
CA PHE A 95 12.20 15.69 18.75
C PHE A 95 10.98 16.04 17.91
N MET A 96 9.76 15.97 18.44
CA MET A 96 8.51 16.17 17.71
C MET A 96 7.73 17.37 18.24
N VAL A 97 7.41 18.28 17.33
CA VAL A 97 6.81 19.59 17.66
C VAL A 97 5.36 19.72 17.21
N ASN A 98 4.95 18.89 16.25
CA ASN A 98 3.56 18.71 15.84
C ASN A 98 3.39 17.29 15.28
N ASP A 99 2.65 16.44 15.97
CA ASP A 99 2.29 15.14 15.41
C ASP A 99 1.25 15.29 14.29
N THR A 100 1.26 14.36 13.33
CA THR A 100 0.22 14.25 12.31
C THR A 100 -0.41 12.86 12.34
N TYR A 101 -0.50 12.25 13.52
CA TYR A 101 -0.86 10.83 13.68
C TYR A 101 -2.23 10.51 13.08
N ALA A 102 -3.23 11.36 13.29
CA ALA A 102 -4.56 11.16 12.71
C ALA A 102 -4.52 11.15 11.16
N LEU A 103 -3.79 12.11 10.56
CA LEU A 103 -3.60 12.18 9.10
C LEU A 103 -2.79 10.99 8.58
N ALA A 104 -1.75 10.58 9.31
CA ALA A 104 -0.91 9.43 8.99
C ALA A 104 -1.73 8.14 8.97
N ARG A 105 -2.54 7.91 10.00
CA ARG A 105 -3.45 6.76 10.11
C ARG A 105 -4.47 6.72 8.98
N ALA A 106 -5.06 7.86 8.63
CA ALA A 106 -5.97 7.96 7.49
C ALA A 106 -5.25 7.65 6.18
N ARG A 107 -4.06 8.22 5.96
CA ARG A 107 -3.27 7.99 4.75
C ARG A 107 -2.84 6.53 4.60
N ALA A 108 -2.38 5.90 5.67
CA ALA A 108 -1.93 4.50 5.66
C ALA A 108 -3.04 3.49 5.28
N LYS A 109 -4.31 3.87 5.41
CA LYS A 109 -5.49 3.06 5.02
C LYS A 109 -5.88 3.22 3.54
N THR A 110 -5.27 4.16 2.83
CA THR A 110 -5.56 4.42 1.41
C THR A 110 -4.51 3.76 0.52
N PRO A 111 -4.78 3.54 -0.78
CA PRO A 111 -3.76 3.09 -1.72
C PRO A 111 -2.54 4.02 -1.73
N LEU A 112 -1.36 3.43 -1.53
CA LEU A 112 -0.06 4.09 -1.54
C LEU A 112 0.72 3.61 -2.77
N THR A 113 1.41 4.54 -3.44
CA THR A 113 2.25 4.26 -4.59
C THR A 113 3.59 4.95 -4.44
N GLY A 114 4.61 4.47 -5.14
CA GLY A 114 5.94 5.05 -5.14
C GLY A 114 7.04 4.17 -4.52
N PRO A 115 8.31 4.61 -4.60
CA PRO A 115 9.47 3.85 -4.15
C PRO A 115 9.49 3.52 -2.66
N PHE A 116 8.81 4.30 -1.81
CA PHE A 116 8.74 4.14 -0.35
C PHE A 116 7.29 4.10 0.15
N ALA A 117 6.37 3.55 -0.65
CA ALA A 117 4.96 3.39 -0.31
C ALA A 117 4.77 2.75 1.08
N GLY A 118 4.17 3.49 2.02
CA GLY A 118 3.84 3.02 3.36
C GLY A 118 4.92 3.20 4.42
N VAL A 119 6.09 3.73 4.07
CA VAL A 119 7.17 3.96 5.03
C VAL A 119 6.85 5.20 5.89
N PRO A 120 6.82 5.08 7.23
CA PRO A 120 6.63 6.22 8.14
C PRO A 120 7.79 7.20 8.05
N TYR A 121 7.50 8.50 8.09
CA TYR A 121 8.51 9.55 7.89
C TYR A 121 8.17 10.83 8.69
N LEU A 122 9.19 11.61 9.02
CA LEU A 122 9.05 12.93 9.67
C LEU A 122 9.49 14.03 8.72
N ILE A 123 8.71 15.09 8.62
CA ILE A 123 9.11 16.29 7.87
C ILE A 123 9.68 17.31 8.86
N LYS A 124 10.88 17.81 8.61
CA LYS A 124 11.47 18.87 9.43
C LYS A 124 10.56 20.10 9.48
N ASP A 125 10.44 20.72 10.65
CA ASP A 125 9.56 21.88 10.92
C ASP A 125 10.03 23.20 10.26
N LEU A 126 10.55 23.12 9.04
CA LEU A 126 10.97 24.25 8.20
C LEU A 126 10.19 24.33 6.89
N ASN A 127 9.40 23.29 6.59
CA ASN A 127 8.66 23.18 5.34
C ASN A 127 7.15 23.12 5.63
N GLY A 128 6.33 23.78 4.82
CA GLY A 128 4.87 23.69 4.92
C GLY A 128 4.37 22.28 4.60
N VAL A 129 3.46 21.75 5.43
CA VAL A 129 2.74 20.48 5.19
C VAL A 129 1.26 20.75 5.41
N THR A 130 0.41 20.43 4.43
CA THR A 130 -1.02 20.69 4.51
C THR A 130 -1.63 19.97 5.71
N GLY A 131 -2.37 20.71 6.55
CA GLY A 131 -2.98 20.20 7.77
C GLY A 131 -2.05 20.12 8.99
N ALA A 132 -0.77 20.50 8.86
CA ALA A 132 0.17 20.61 9.97
C ALA A 132 0.57 22.07 10.21
N ILE A 133 0.87 22.39 11.47
CA ILE A 133 1.46 23.66 11.90
C ILE A 133 2.96 23.61 11.59
N THR A 134 3.48 24.72 11.09
CA THR A 134 4.93 24.89 10.87
C THR A 134 5.44 26.06 11.71
N ARG A 135 6.33 25.81 12.66
CA ARG A 135 6.83 26.83 13.61
C ARG A 135 8.25 27.31 13.31
N GLN A 136 9.03 26.62 12.48
CA GLN A 136 10.40 27.03 12.13
C GLN A 136 11.32 27.27 13.33
N GLY A 137 11.08 26.61 14.47
CA GLY A 137 11.84 26.85 15.69
C GLY A 137 11.70 28.27 16.26
N SER A 138 10.75 29.09 15.81
CA SER A 138 10.63 30.48 16.26
C SER A 138 9.39 30.69 17.14
N ARG A 139 9.50 31.62 18.09
CA ARG A 139 8.33 32.11 18.85
C ARG A 139 7.40 32.98 17.99
N ALA A 140 7.93 33.63 16.95
CA ALA A 140 7.16 34.54 16.09
C ALA A 140 6.03 33.83 15.32
N THR A 141 6.14 32.51 15.15
CA THR A 141 5.21 31.66 14.38
C THR A 141 4.25 30.87 15.27
N ALA A 142 4.32 31.03 16.61
CA ALA A 142 3.60 30.17 17.56
C ALA A 142 2.06 30.19 17.38
N GLY A 143 1.51 31.28 16.84
CA GLY A 143 0.08 31.45 16.57
C GLY A 143 -0.36 31.13 15.13
N LEU A 144 0.52 30.62 14.28
CA LEU A 144 0.14 30.29 12.91
C LEU A 144 -0.83 29.09 12.87
N PRO A 145 -1.85 29.13 12.01
CA PRO A 145 -2.75 27.99 11.81
C PRO A 145 -2.04 26.86 11.07
N PRO A 146 -2.63 25.64 11.05
CA PRO A 146 -2.19 24.59 10.14
C PRO A 146 -2.16 25.09 8.69
N ALA A 147 -1.14 24.69 7.95
CA ALA A 147 -0.96 25.14 6.58
C ALA A 147 -2.09 24.61 5.67
N THR A 148 -2.59 25.45 4.77
CA THR A 148 -3.59 25.08 3.75
C THR A 148 -2.93 24.57 2.47
N THR A 149 -1.63 24.86 2.30
CA THR A 149 -0.79 24.41 1.21
C THR A 149 0.51 23.80 1.76
N GLN A 150 1.24 23.09 0.91
CA GLN A 150 2.53 22.50 1.24
C GLN A 150 3.54 22.82 0.16
N ASP A 151 4.83 22.77 0.51
CA ASP A 151 5.89 23.13 -0.42
C ASP A 151 6.01 22.10 -1.57
N VAL A 152 6.55 22.54 -2.71
CA VAL A 152 6.75 21.66 -3.89
C VAL A 152 7.66 20.48 -3.54
N TYR A 153 8.71 20.73 -2.76
CA TYR A 153 9.61 19.68 -2.29
C TYR A 153 8.89 18.65 -1.41
N ILE A 154 7.97 19.09 -0.54
CA ILE A 154 7.16 18.19 0.30
C ILE A 154 6.19 17.39 -0.55
N SER A 155 5.59 18.00 -1.58
CA SER A 155 4.74 17.31 -2.53
C SER A 155 5.51 16.20 -3.28
N ALA A 156 6.72 16.49 -3.74
CA ALA A 156 7.59 15.49 -4.35
C ALA A 156 7.99 14.38 -3.36
N THR A 157 8.24 14.74 -2.11
CA THR A 157 8.53 13.76 -1.05
C THR A 157 7.33 12.84 -0.82
N PHE A 158 6.11 13.36 -0.72
CA PHE A 158 4.90 12.52 -0.57
C PHE A 158 4.59 11.68 -1.81
N ALA A 159 4.98 12.12 -3.01
CA ALA A 159 4.87 11.32 -4.23
C ALA A 159 5.75 10.05 -4.19
N THR A 160 6.72 9.96 -3.26
CA THR A 160 7.48 8.73 -3.03
C THR A 160 6.66 7.64 -2.31
N GLY A 161 5.51 8.00 -1.73
CA GLY A 161 4.62 7.08 -1.04
C GLY A 161 4.80 7.00 0.48
N ILE A 162 5.74 7.77 1.05
CA ILE A 162 5.92 7.87 2.50
C ILE A 162 4.66 8.36 3.22
N VAL A 163 4.55 8.03 4.50
CA VAL A 163 3.47 8.44 5.39
C VAL A 163 4.04 9.37 6.47
N CYS A 164 3.68 10.65 6.41
CA CYS A 164 4.14 11.65 7.39
C CYS A 164 3.45 11.43 8.75
N ILE A 165 4.21 11.05 9.77
CA ILE A 165 3.70 10.88 11.14
C ILE A 165 3.85 12.15 11.98
N GLY A 166 4.62 13.14 11.54
CA GLY A 166 4.71 14.41 12.25
C GLY A 166 5.81 15.33 11.73
N LYS A 167 5.95 16.45 12.44
CA LYS A 167 6.93 17.49 12.24
C LYS A 167 8.04 17.38 13.26
N SER A 168 9.28 17.21 12.79
CA SER A 168 10.44 17.15 13.69
C SER A 168 10.91 18.55 14.06
N ALA A 169 11.43 18.70 15.28
CA ALA A 169 12.07 19.90 15.79
C ALA A 169 13.18 20.39 14.84
N ALA A 170 13.39 21.70 14.86
CA ALA A 170 14.39 22.40 14.08
C ALA A 170 14.95 23.58 14.88
N PRO A 171 16.21 24.01 14.63
CA PRO A 171 16.69 25.30 15.11
C PRO A 171 15.82 26.43 14.59
N GLU A 172 15.87 27.59 15.23
CA GLU A 172 15.21 28.79 14.74
C GLU A 172 15.68 29.13 13.31
N GLY A 173 14.74 29.11 12.36
CA GLY A 173 15.00 29.30 10.92
C GLY A 173 15.89 28.24 10.27
N GLY A 174 16.29 27.19 11.00
CA GLY A 174 17.25 26.18 10.53
C GLY A 174 18.70 26.68 10.44
N TYR A 175 19.03 27.80 11.08
CA TYR A 175 20.34 28.46 10.93
C TYR A 175 21.46 27.85 11.78
N LEU A 176 21.12 27.18 12.87
CA LEU A 176 22.10 26.65 13.82
C LEU A 176 22.29 25.14 13.67
N PRO A 177 23.48 24.61 14.01
CA PRO A 177 23.73 23.17 14.04
C PRO A 177 23.16 22.48 15.29
N THR A 178 22.58 23.23 16.24
CA THR A 178 21.93 22.70 17.45
C THR A 178 20.42 22.96 17.41
N THR A 179 19.63 22.02 17.96
CA THR A 179 18.16 22.15 18.03
C THR A 179 17.76 22.66 19.42
N GLU A 180 18.09 23.92 19.69
CA GLU A 180 17.80 24.62 20.95
C GLU A 180 17.00 25.91 20.72
N PRO A 181 15.89 25.86 19.95
CA PRO A 181 15.11 27.05 19.64
C PRO A 181 14.36 27.61 20.85
N LEU A 182 13.96 28.88 20.76
CA LEU A 182 13.05 29.49 21.73
C LEU A 182 11.57 29.14 21.46
N GLY A 183 11.24 28.59 20.29
CA GLY A 183 9.87 28.25 19.91
C GLY A 183 9.30 26.98 20.56
N PHE A 184 10.15 26.08 21.08
CA PHE A 184 9.77 24.85 21.76
C PHE A 184 10.95 24.30 22.58
N PRO A 185 10.73 23.33 23.50
CA PRO A 185 11.82 22.74 24.26
C PRO A 185 12.95 22.20 23.37
N PRO A 186 14.21 22.29 23.81
CA PRO A 186 15.34 21.76 23.07
C PRO A 186 15.26 20.25 22.82
N THR A 187 15.81 19.80 21.69
CA THR A 187 16.02 18.37 21.42
C THR A 187 17.34 17.89 22.06
N ARG A 188 17.39 16.64 22.55
CA ARG A 188 18.54 16.06 23.27
C ARG A 188 18.94 14.69 22.74
#